data_AF-A0A945QZV7-F1
#
_entry.id   AF-A0A945QZV7-F1
#
_cell.length_a   1.000
_cell.length_b   1.000
_cell.length_c   1.000
_cell.angle_alpha   90.00
_cell.angle_beta   90.00
_cell.angle_gamma   90.00
#
_symmetry.space_group_name_H-M   'P 1'
#
loop_
_entity.id
_entity.type
_entity.pdbx_description
1 polymer ?
#
loop_
_entity_poly.entity_id
_entity_poly.type
_entity_poly.pdbx_seq_one_letter_code
_entity_poly.pdbx_strand_id
1 'polypeptide(L)'
;MSGTTEIYICKPGQEIRQGKLETSDTVTSRAAAMADATLRTKADSSIAVIAYYAVDDNGQVEDLYTFGASPEAKSSPRSAPSGAKASIAKGGRKKGAPKKSFFGKLRAVFEA
;
A
#
# COMPACT_ATOMS: atom_id res chain seq x y z
N MET A 1 -3.10 1.59 25.82
CA MET A 1 -3.02 0.83 24.56
C MET A 1 -1.97 -0.25 24.77
N SER A 2 -2.41 -1.47 25.07
CA SER A 2 -1.59 -2.67 25.19
C SER A 2 -1.93 -3.57 24.02
N GLY A 3 -1.44 -3.21 22.83
CA GLY A 3 -1.70 -3.95 21.60
C GLY A 3 -0.39 -4.52 21.04
N THR A 4 -0.45 -5.70 20.44
CA THR A 4 0.68 -6.30 19.71
C THR A 4 0.83 -5.61 18.37
N THR A 5 2.07 -5.37 17.93
CA THR A 5 2.35 -4.77 16.63
C THR A 5 2.75 -5.84 15.63
N GLU A 6 2.00 -5.93 14.54
CA GLU A 6 2.29 -6.78 13.39
C GLU A 6 3.21 -6.05 12.41
N ILE A 7 4.31 -6.70 12.05
CA ILE A 7 5.36 -6.19 11.18
C ILE A 7 5.42 -7.08 9.96
N TYR A 8 5.07 -6.54 8.81
CA TYR A 8 5.08 -7.24 7.53
C TYR A 8 6.33 -6.84 6.74
N ILE A 9 7.20 -7.80 6.44
CA ILE A 9 8.49 -7.59 5.74
C ILE A 9 8.43 -8.28 4.38
N CYS A 10 8.56 -7.51 3.30
CA CYS A 10 8.44 -7.99 1.93
C CYS A 10 9.74 -7.75 1.16
N LYS A 11 10.17 -8.77 0.41
CA LYS A 11 11.27 -8.64 -0.55
C LYS A 11 10.77 -8.04 -1.88
N PRO A 12 11.67 -7.56 -2.76
CA PRO A 12 11.27 -7.07 -4.08
C PRO A 12 10.41 -8.08 -4.83
N GLY A 13 9.24 -7.63 -5.30
CA GLY A 13 8.29 -8.46 -6.06
C GLY A 13 7.39 -9.38 -5.22
N GLN A 14 7.52 -9.38 -3.89
CA GLN A 14 6.58 -10.07 -3.00
C GLN A 14 5.41 -9.17 -2.61
N GLU A 15 4.21 -9.74 -2.59
CA GLU A 15 3.05 -9.08 -1.99
C GLU A 15 3.12 -9.08 -0.46
N ILE A 16 2.44 -8.14 0.19
CA ILE A 16 2.39 -8.03 1.66
C ILE A 16 1.92 -9.33 2.32
N ARG A 17 0.99 -10.05 1.70
CA ARG A 17 0.48 -11.34 2.18
C ARG A 17 1.48 -12.50 2.06
N GLN A 18 2.47 -12.36 1.19
CA GLN A 18 3.53 -13.35 0.96
C GLN A 18 4.82 -13.00 1.73
N GLY A 19 4.86 -11.80 2.32
CA GLY A 19 5.96 -11.35 3.16
C GLY A 19 6.04 -12.11 4.48
N LYS A 20 7.15 -11.90 5.19
CA LYS A 20 7.34 -12.41 6.54
C LYS A 20 6.54 -11.55 7.51
N LEU A 21 5.65 -12.17 8.28
CA LEU A 21 4.97 -11.55 9.41
C LEU A 21 5.78 -11.76 10.69
N GLU A 22 6.05 -10.70 11.42
CA GLU A 22 6.60 -10.73 12.78
C GLU A 22 5.66 -9.97 13.72
N THR A 23 5.47 -10.49 14.92
CA THR A 23 4.72 -9.80 15.97
C THR A 23 5.69 -9.26 17.02
N SER A 24 5.47 -8.02 17.46
CA SER A 24 6.31 -7.36 18.46
C SER A 24 5.46 -6.48 19.38
N ASP A 25 5.68 -6.59 20.68
CA ASP A 25 5.01 -5.75 21.67
C ASP A 25 5.83 -4.49 22.03
N THR A 26 7.02 -4.35 21.45
CA THR A 26 7.95 -3.25 21.77
C THR A 26 7.75 -2.00 20.91
N VAL A 27 7.16 -2.14 19.72
CA VAL A 27 7.04 -1.05 18.73
C VAL A 27 5.63 -0.46 18.77
N THR A 28 5.29 0.31 19.79
CA THR A 28 3.92 0.79 20.02
C THR A 28 3.64 2.20 19.48
N SER A 29 4.62 2.85 18.84
CA SER A 29 4.46 4.22 18.33
C SER A 29 5.02 4.36 16.92
N ARG A 30 4.47 5.30 16.15
CA ARG A 30 4.96 5.65 14.81
C ARG A 30 6.44 6.03 14.79
N ALA A 31 6.93 6.74 15.80
CA ALA A 31 8.34 7.11 15.90
C ALA A 31 9.25 5.89 16.12
N ALA A 32 8.83 4.96 16.98
CA ALA A 32 9.54 3.70 17.19
C ALA A 32 9.54 2.83 15.92
N ALA A 33 8.39 2.73 15.24
CA ALA A 33 8.26 1.99 13.99
C ALA A 33 9.17 2.53 12.89
N MET A 34 9.27 3.86 12.76
CA MET A 34 10.16 4.50 11.80
C MET A 34 11.65 4.22 12.10
N ALA A 35 12.05 4.29 13.38
CA ALA A 35 13.41 3.98 13.78
C ALA A 35 13.76 2.50 13.51
N ASP A 36 12.86 1.57 13.87
CA ASP A 36 13.02 0.13 13.65
C ASP A 36 13.08 -0.20 12.15
N ALA A 37 12.17 0.37 11.35
CA ALA A 37 12.18 0.23 9.89
C ALA A 37 13.51 0.71 9.29
N THR A 38 14.02 1.85 9.75
CA THR A 38 15.28 2.40 9.27
C THR A 38 16.47 1.51 9.64
N LEU A 39 16.48 0.93 10.84
CA LEU A 39 17.53 0.01 11.27
C LEU A 39 17.50 -1.29 10.46
N ARG A 40 16.32 -1.88 10.27
CA ARG A 40 16.14 -3.12 9.50
C ARG A 40 16.52 -2.95 8.04
N THR A 41 16.09 -1.85 7.40
CA THR A 41 16.39 -1.59 5.98
C THR A 41 17.85 -1.24 5.74
N LYS A 42 18.54 -0.68 6.74
CA LYS A 42 20.00 -0.50 6.70
C LYS A 42 20.75 -1.81 6.92
N ALA A 43 20.25 -2.69 7.79
CA ALA A 43 20.87 -3.98 8.07
C ALA A 43 20.65 -5.00 6.95
N ASP A 44 19.46 -4.99 6.34
CA ASP A 44 19.06 -5.88 5.26
C ASP A 44 18.51 -5.06 4.09
N SER A 45 19.35 -4.89 3.08
CA SER A 45 19.02 -4.21 1.83
C SER A 45 18.12 -5.02 0.89
N SER A 46 17.80 -6.28 1.24
CA SER A 46 16.84 -7.11 0.51
C SER A 46 15.39 -6.81 0.87
N ILE A 47 15.14 -5.96 1.86
CA ILE A 47 13.80 -5.51 2.25
C ILE A 47 13.35 -4.42 1.27
N ALA A 48 12.28 -4.67 0.52
CA ALA A 48 11.68 -3.67 -0.38
C ALA A 48 10.56 -2.88 0.30
N VAL A 49 9.71 -3.55 1.08
CA VAL A 49 8.59 -2.94 1.80
C VAL A 49 8.54 -3.50 3.21
N ILE A 50 8.33 -2.63 4.19
CA ILE A 50 8.06 -3.01 5.58
C ILE A 50 6.91 -2.18 6.14
N ALA A 51 5.87 -2.83 6.66
CA ALA A 51 4.67 -2.19 7.19
C ALA A 51 4.45 -2.59 8.65
N TYR A 52 4.03 -1.63 9.47
CA TYR A 52 3.80 -1.78 10.91
C TYR A 52 2.36 -1.45 11.23
N TYR A 53 1.64 -2.42 11.77
CA TYR A 53 0.26 -2.27 12.19
C TYR A 53 0.11 -2.57 13.68
N ALA A 54 -0.46 -1.64 14.44
CA ALA A 54 -0.83 -1.90 15.83
C ALA A 54 -2.19 -2.62 15.86
N VAL A 55 -2.26 -3.73 16.57
CA VAL A 55 -3.49 -4.50 16.77
C VAL A 55 -3.93 -4.34 18.21
N ASP A 56 -5.15 -3.84 18.44
CA ASP A 56 -5.73 -3.74 19.77
C ASP A 56 -6.39 -5.04 20.23
N ASP A 57 -6.78 -5.10 21.51
CA ASP A 57 -7.46 -6.27 22.09
C ASP A 57 -8.86 -6.54 21.47
N ASN A 58 -9.43 -5.57 20.75
CA ASN A 58 -10.68 -5.70 20.01
C ASN A 58 -10.48 -6.17 18.56
N GLY A 59 -9.23 -6.41 18.14
CA GLY A 59 -8.86 -6.75 16.78
C GLY A 59 -8.90 -5.58 15.79
N GLN A 60 -8.95 -4.34 16.27
CA GLN A 60 -8.76 -3.15 15.45
C GLN A 60 -7.29 -3.02 15.07
N VAL A 61 -7.06 -2.78 13.77
CA VAL A 61 -5.73 -2.68 13.19
C VAL A 61 -5.49 -1.23 12.75
N GLU A 62 -4.49 -0.58 13.33
CA GLU A 62 -4.08 0.79 13.03
C GLU A 62 -2.71 0.81 12.33
N ASP A 63 -2.58 1.53 11.21
CA ASP A 63 -1.30 1.69 10.50
C ASP A 63 -0.41 2.69 11.26
N LEU A 64 0.71 2.20 11.80
CA LEU A 64 1.70 3.03 12.47
C LEU A 64 2.66 3.66 11.45
N TYR A 65 3.20 2.84 10.55
CA TYR A 65 4.23 3.26 9.61
C TYR A 65 4.43 2.22 8.52
N THR A 66 4.63 2.69 7.28
CA THR A 66 5.06 1.84 6.17
C THR A 66 6.26 2.48 5.48
N PHE A 67 7.33 1.71 5.30
CA PHE A 67 8.53 2.09 4.56
C PHE A 67 8.62 1.26 3.27
N GLY A 68 8.96 1.92 2.18
CA GLY A 68 8.94 1.34 0.84
C GLY A 68 7.59 1.56 0.16
N ALA A 69 7.63 2.08 -1.07
CA ALA A 69 6.44 2.20 -1.89
C ALA A 69 6.11 0.82 -2.48
N SER A 70 5.22 0.07 -1.82
CA SER A 70 4.46 -0.95 -2.55
C SER A 70 3.62 -0.23 -3.62
N PRO A 71 3.52 -0.70 -4.88
CA PRO A 71 2.85 -0.01 -5.98
C PRO A 71 1.35 0.28 -5.75
N GLU A 72 0.76 -0.21 -4.67
CA GLU A 72 -0.59 0.08 -4.21
C GLU A 72 -0.71 1.22 -3.18
N ALA A 73 0.32 2.07 -3.01
CA ALA A 73 0.25 3.33 -2.25
C ALA A 73 -0.67 4.40 -2.92
N LYS A 74 -1.86 3.98 -3.31
CA LYS A 74 -3.08 4.75 -3.56
C LYS A 74 -4.21 4.28 -2.63
N SER A 75 -3.93 3.92 -1.38
CA SER A 75 -4.98 3.93 -0.36
C SER A 75 -5.27 5.39 0.00
N SER A 76 -6.24 5.93 -0.75
CA SER A 76 -6.89 7.21 -0.53
C SER A 76 -7.15 7.47 0.96
N PRO A 77 -6.82 8.66 1.51
CA PRO A 77 -7.29 9.04 2.83
C PRO A 77 -8.81 9.19 2.77
N ARG A 78 -9.54 8.15 3.19
CA ARG A 78 -10.93 8.27 3.63
C ARG A 78 -10.82 8.52 5.13
N SER A 79 -10.99 9.74 5.63
CA SER A 79 -12.32 10.32 5.77
C SER A 79 -12.27 11.81 6.13
N ALA A 80 -13.18 12.59 5.56
CA ALA A 80 -13.99 13.51 6.35
C ALA A 80 -15.36 13.67 5.66
N PRO A 81 -16.48 13.26 6.30
CA PRO A 81 -17.81 13.70 5.89
C PRO A 81 -18.21 14.89 6.78
N SER A 82 -18.21 16.11 6.24
CA SER A 82 -19.09 17.17 6.76
C SER A 82 -19.24 18.26 5.71
N GLY A 83 -20.49 18.60 5.42
CA GLY A 83 -20.88 19.33 4.23
C GLY A 83 -20.41 20.78 4.18
N ALA A 84 -20.18 21.25 2.96
CA ALA A 84 -20.38 22.65 2.60
C ALA A 84 -20.91 22.69 1.18
N LYS A 85 -22.07 23.34 1.04
CA LYS A 85 -22.81 23.54 -0.18
C LYS A 85 -21.99 24.28 -1.24
N ALA A 86 -22.20 23.87 -2.49
CA ALA A 86 -22.31 24.69 -3.70
C ALA A 86 -21.34 25.88 -3.88
N SER A 87 -20.53 25.80 -4.93
CA SER A 87 -20.58 26.81 -5.99
C SER A 87 -20.04 26.27 -7.30
N ILE A 88 -20.89 26.41 -8.31
CA ILE A 88 -20.71 25.98 -9.69
C ILE A 88 -19.64 26.85 -10.34
N ALA A 89 -18.55 26.24 -10.83
CA ALA A 89 -17.63 26.89 -11.76
C ALA A 89 -17.72 26.19 -13.13
N LYS A 90 -18.34 26.94 -14.05
CA LYS A 90 -18.64 26.64 -15.44
C LYS A 90 -17.35 26.71 -16.26
N GLY A 91 -17.01 25.68 -17.04
CA GLY A 91 -15.86 25.75 -17.95
C GLY A 91 -15.68 24.57 -18.90
N GLY A 92 -16.13 24.73 -20.15
CA GLY A 92 -15.45 24.17 -21.33
C GLY A 92 -15.77 22.74 -21.80
N ARG A 93 -16.80 22.60 -22.67
CA ARG A 93 -16.93 21.47 -23.63
C ARG A 93 -15.80 21.53 -24.67
N LYS A 94 -15.11 20.42 -24.97
CA LYS A 94 -14.79 20.02 -26.37
C LYS A 94 -14.72 18.49 -26.52
N LYS A 95 -15.28 18.05 -27.65
CA LYS A 95 -15.57 16.69 -28.11
C LYS A 95 -14.30 15.90 -28.48
N GLY A 96 -14.32 14.58 -28.28
CA GLY A 96 -13.42 13.62 -28.92
C GLY A 96 -13.91 12.20 -28.71
N ALA A 97 -14.54 11.61 -29.73
CA ALA A 97 -15.11 10.26 -29.75
C ALA A 97 -14.00 9.16 -29.81
N PRO A 98 -14.33 7.88 -29.53
CA PRO A 98 -13.38 6.85 -29.16
C PRO A 98 -12.69 6.23 -30.38
N LYS A 99 -11.42 5.84 -30.25
CA LYS A 99 -10.74 5.03 -31.28
C LYS A 99 -10.34 3.66 -30.72
N LYS A 100 -11.07 2.63 -31.17
CA LYS A 100 -10.57 1.26 -31.33
C LYS A 100 -9.51 1.25 -32.44
N SER A 101 -8.37 0.63 -32.20
CA SER A 101 -7.42 0.16 -33.21
C SER A 101 -6.81 -1.14 -32.69
N PHE A 102 -7.10 -2.34 -33.20
CA PHE A 102 -6.92 -2.92 -34.55
C PHE A 102 -5.57 -3.65 -34.67
N PHE A 103 -5.67 -4.99 -34.77
CA PHE A 103 -4.67 -5.98 -35.23
C PHE A 103 -3.44 -6.23 -34.34
N GLY A 104 -2.97 -7.47 -34.11
CA GLY A 104 -3.12 -8.66 -34.95
C GLY A 104 -3.08 -9.97 -34.16
N LYS A 105 -4.09 -10.80 -34.44
CA LYS A 105 -4.04 -12.26 -34.34
C LYS A 105 -2.84 -12.80 -35.12
N LEU A 106 -2.19 -13.86 -34.62
CA LEU A 106 -1.78 -15.01 -35.44
C LEU A 106 -1.65 -16.26 -34.55
N ARG A 107 -2.46 -17.26 -34.90
CA ARG A 107 -2.35 -18.67 -34.47
C ARG A 107 -1.10 -19.30 -35.09
N ALA A 108 -0.62 -20.37 -34.45
CA ALA A 108 -0.42 -21.72 -35.02
C ALA A 108 0.97 -22.34 -34.75
N VAL A 109 0.92 -23.53 -34.14
CA VAL A 109 1.60 -24.78 -34.58
C VAL A 109 3.13 -24.76 -34.66
N PHE A 110 3.78 -25.46 -33.71
CA PHE A 110 4.77 -26.48 -34.09
C PHE A 110 4.84 -27.57 -33.03
N GLU A 111 4.32 -28.73 -33.42
CA GLU A 111 4.51 -30.04 -32.84
C GLU A 111 5.88 -30.57 -33.31
N ALA A 112 6.61 -31.24 -32.44
CA ALA A 112 7.65 -32.22 -32.78
C ALA A 112 7.78 -33.21 -31.63
#